data_AF-A0A2N0QIQ8-F1
#
_entry.id   AF-A0A2N0QIQ8-F1
#
_cell.length_a   1.000
_cell.length_b   1.000
_cell.length_c   1.000
_cell.angle_alpha   90.00
_cell.angle_beta   90.00
_cell.angle_gamma   90.00
#
_symmetry.space_group_name_H-M   'P 1'
#
loop_
_entity.id
_entity.type
_entity.pdbx_description
1 polymer ?
#
loop_
_entity_poly.entity_id
_entity_poly.type
_entity_poly.pdbx_seq_one_letter_code
_entity_poly.pdbx_strand_id
1 'polypeptide(L)'
;MKKRWLLPIFASFMIFSGIGTDNAEAASVADLTNTAMNYIGAPYQYGGTSIKYGIDCSAYTQLVFSKLGISLPRSSSAQYNEGTYVSKSNLQAGDLVFFNTSGRG
;
A
#
# COMPACT_ATOMS: atom_id res chain seq x y z
N MET A 1 5.20 -50.24 -41.87
CA MET A 1 5.38 -49.05 -42.74
C MET A 1 4.82 -47.83 -42.03
N LYS A 2 5.66 -46.80 -41.89
CA LYS A 2 5.40 -45.49 -41.27
C LYS A 2 4.09 -44.86 -41.77
N LYS A 3 3.36 -44.14 -40.90
CA LYS A 3 2.83 -42.78 -41.16
C LYS A 3 2.08 -42.16 -39.96
N ARG A 4 2.76 -41.18 -39.34
CA ARG A 4 2.28 -39.85 -38.85
C ARG A 4 1.14 -39.85 -37.82
N TRP A 5 1.40 -39.75 -36.50
CA TRP A 5 1.85 -38.54 -35.76
C TRP A 5 1.22 -37.25 -36.29
N LEU A 6 0.06 -36.85 -35.75
CA LEU A 6 -0.44 -35.47 -35.93
C LEU A 6 -1.28 -34.90 -34.78
N LEU A 7 -1.36 -35.55 -33.62
CA LEU A 7 -1.96 -34.96 -32.41
C LEU A 7 -1.18 -35.52 -31.21
N PRO A 8 -0.20 -34.77 -30.64
CA PRO A 8 -0.55 -33.92 -29.51
C PRO A 8 0.36 -32.68 -29.35
N ILE A 9 0.58 -31.88 -30.40
CA ILE A 9 1.39 -30.65 -30.24
C ILE A 9 0.56 -29.54 -29.55
N PHE A 10 -0.76 -29.54 -29.70
CA PHE A 10 -1.64 -28.55 -29.05
C PHE A 10 -1.85 -28.79 -27.55
N ALA A 11 -1.79 -30.05 -27.08
CA ALA A 11 -1.93 -30.36 -25.65
C ALA A 11 -0.68 -29.99 -24.83
N SER A 12 0.49 -29.91 -25.48
CA SER A 12 1.76 -29.57 -24.81
C SER A 12 1.94 -28.08 -24.55
N PHE A 13 1.16 -27.19 -25.21
CA PHE A 13 1.24 -25.75 -24.97
C PHE A 13 0.38 -25.28 -23.79
N MET A 14 -0.69 -26.02 -23.45
CA MET A 14 -1.54 -25.73 -22.28
C MET A 14 -0.92 -26.12 -20.93
N ILE A 15 0.20 -26.85 -20.93
CA ILE A 15 0.90 -27.24 -19.69
C ILE A 15 1.96 -26.18 -19.30
N PHE A 16 2.31 -25.25 -20.19
CA PHE A 16 3.27 -24.17 -19.91
C PHE A 16 2.61 -22.83 -19.56
N SER A 17 1.29 -22.74 -19.60
CA SER A 17 0.55 -21.72 -18.86
C SER A 17 0.50 -22.16 -17.40
N GLY A 18 1.66 -22.11 -16.74
CA GLY A 18 1.74 -22.18 -15.30
C GLY A 18 0.72 -21.20 -14.75
N ILE A 19 -0.23 -21.74 -13.99
CA ILE A 19 -1.11 -20.96 -13.14
C ILE A 19 -0.15 -20.15 -12.26
N GLY A 20 0.05 -18.88 -12.60
CA GLY A 20 0.71 -17.94 -11.71
C GLY A 20 -0.13 -17.96 -10.46
N THR A 21 0.33 -18.67 -9.44
CA THR A 21 -0.22 -18.55 -8.11
C THR A 21 0.19 -17.16 -7.65
N ASP A 22 -0.60 -16.16 -8.01
CA ASP A 22 -0.58 -14.86 -7.36
C ASP A 22 -1.07 -15.14 -5.93
N ASN A 23 -0.15 -15.63 -5.09
CA ASN A 23 -0.41 -15.75 -3.68
C ASN A 23 -0.66 -14.32 -3.20
N ALA A 24 -1.89 -14.05 -2.75
CA ALA A 24 -2.21 -12.77 -2.15
C ALA A 24 -1.43 -12.66 -0.84
N GLU A 25 -0.24 -12.03 -0.91
CA GLU A 25 0.59 -11.75 0.24
C GLU A 25 0.19 -10.40 0.83
N ALA A 26 -0.03 -10.37 2.14
CA ALA A 26 -0.33 -9.13 2.83
C ALA A 26 0.91 -8.21 2.79
N ALA A 27 0.69 -6.91 2.66
CA ALA A 27 1.76 -5.93 2.74
C ALA A 27 2.54 -6.08 4.05
N SER A 28 3.86 -6.17 3.96
CA SER A 28 4.72 -6.27 5.13
C SER A 28 5.06 -4.88 5.70
N VAL A 29 5.55 -4.85 6.94
CA VAL A 29 6.08 -3.62 7.55
C VAL A 29 7.26 -3.05 6.74
N ALA A 30 8.04 -3.92 6.09
CA ALA A 30 9.12 -3.50 5.21
C ALA A 30 8.58 -2.78 3.97
N ASP A 31 7.51 -3.30 3.36
CA ASP A 31 6.86 -2.65 2.21
C ASP A 31 6.30 -1.28 2.57
N LEU A 32 5.68 -1.17 3.74
CA LEU A 32 5.22 0.11 4.29
C LEU A 32 6.38 1.09 4.45
N THR A 33 7.46 0.66 5.12
CA THR A 33 8.59 1.54 5.41
C THR A 33 9.28 1.99 4.12
N ASN A 34 9.52 1.06 3.19
CA ASN A 34 10.12 1.37 1.89
C ASN A 34 9.25 2.34 1.08
N THR A 35 7.92 2.12 1.08
CA THR A 35 6.98 3.03 0.42
C THR A 35 7.00 4.42 1.06
N ALA A 36 7.00 4.48 2.38
CA ALA A 36 7.03 5.73 3.15
C ALA A 36 8.30 6.55 2.86
N MET A 37 9.45 5.88 2.73
CA MET A 37 10.75 6.52 2.46
C MET A 37 10.83 7.17 1.08
N ASN A 38 10.06 6.70 0.09
CA ASN A 38 10.06 7.26 -1.28
C ASN A 38 9.58 8.72 -1.35
N TYR A 39 8.94 9.23 -0.30
CA TYR A 39 8.41 10.58 -0.23
C TYR A 39 9.27 11.53 0.61
N ILE A 40 10.42 11.05 1.12
CA ILE A 40 11.37 11.93 1.81
C ILE A 40 11.84 13.03 0.85
N GLY A 41 11.77 14.27 1.32
CA GLY A 41 12.12 15.45 0.54
C GLY A 41 10.97 16.03 -0.29
N ALA A 42 9.78 15.40 -0.30
CA ALA A 42 8.60 16.03 -0.89
C ALA A 42 8.25 17.33 -0.12
N PRO A 43 7.93 18.44 -0.81
CA PRO A 43 7.58 19.68 -0.14
C PRO A 43 6.30 19.52 0.68
N TYR A 44 6.24 20.16 1.84
CA TYR A 44 5.01 20.26 2.61
C TYR A 44 4.14 21.40 2.06
N GLN A 45 2.88 21.12 1.76
CA GLN A 45 1.89 22.15 1.43
C GLN A 45 0.58 21.82 2.13
N TYR A 46 0.08 22.76 2.94
CA TYR A 46 -1.22 22.60 3.61
C TYR A 46 -2.34 22.42 2.58
N GLY A 47 -3.15 21.37 2.71
CA GLY A 47 -4.17 20.99 1.74
C GLY A 47 -3.61 20.34 0.46
N GLY A 48 -2.29 20.25 0.32
CA GLY A 48 -1.61 19.72 -0.85
C GLY A 48 -1.81 18.22 -1.03
N THR A 49 -1.94 17.80 -2.29
CA THR A 49 -2.15 16.39 -2.71
C THR A 49 -1.23 15.97 -3.87
N SER A 50 -0.26 16.81 -4.22
CA SER A 50 0.62 16.57 -5.37
C SER A 50 2.06 16.51 -4.91
N ILE A 51 2.77 15.42 -5.19
CA ILE A 51 4.20 15.29 -4.87
C ILE A 51 5.05 16.42 -5.46
N LYS A 52 4.64 16.99 -6.59
CA LYS A 52 5.38 18.07 -7.26
C LYS A 52 5.24 19.41 -6.54
N TYR A 53 4.06 19.74 -6.03
CA TYR A 53 3.74 21.06 -5.47
C TYR A 53 3.75 21.06 -3.94
N GLY A 54 3.39 19.93 -3.37
CA GLY A 54 3.48 19.61 -1.96
C GLY A 54 2.32 18.74 -1.50
N ILE A 55 2.57 18.01 -0.42
CA ILE A 55 1.59 17.17 0.25
C ILE A 55 1.49 17.57 1.72
N ASP A 56 0.30 17.48 2.29
CA ASP A 56 0.14 17.60 3.75
C ASP A 56 0.23 16.24 4.46
N CYS A 57 0.13 16.29 5.79
CA CYS A 57 0.27 15.13 6.67
C CYS A 57 -0.69 13.99 6.31
N SER A 58 -1.96 14.30 6.07
CA SER A 58 -2.98 13.31 5.74
C SER A 58 -2.95 12.84 4.29
N ALA A 59 -2.49 13.69 3.36
CA ALA A 59 -2.21 13.26 1.99
C ALA A 59 -1.02 12.30 1.94
N TYR A 60 0.01 12.52 2.76
CA TYR A 60 1.15 11.61 2.87
C TYR A 60 0.73 10.21 3.32
N THR A 61 -0.02 10.09 4.41
CA THR A 61 -0.51 8.78 4.90
C THR A 61 -1.41 8.11 3.86
N GLN A 62 -2.32 8.86 3.21
CA GLN A 62 -3.17 8.33 2.14
C GLN A 62 -2.33 7.76 0.99
N LEU A 63 -1.31 8.48 0.53
CA LEU A 63 -0.44 8.02 -0.56
C LEU A 63 0.30 6.74 -0.19
N VAL A 64 0.91 6.70 0.99
CA VAL A 64 1.66 5.52 1.46
C VAL A 64 0.75 4.30 1.57
N PHE A 65 -0.39 4.42 2.26
CA PHE A 65 -1.30 3.30 2.49
C PHE A 65 -2.02 2.86 1.21
N SER A 66 -2.31 3.78 0.28
CA SER A 66 -2.92 3.43 -1.01
C SER A 66 -2.04 2.49 -1.84
N LYS A 67 -0.72 2.60 -1.72
CA LYS A 67 0.24 1.70 -2.39
C LYS A 67 0.24 0.30 -1.80
N LEU A 68 -0.27 0.14 -0.58
CA LEU A 68 -0.48 -1.13 0.09
C LEU A 68 -1.93 -1.63 -0.01
N GLY A 69 -2.75 -0.99 -0.87
CA GLY A 69 -4.15 -1.36 -1.07
C GLY A 69 -5.11 -0.87 0.02
N ILE A 70 -4.66 -0.02 0.94
CA ILE A 70 -5.50 0.52 2.03
C ILE A 70 -5.95 1.94 1.66
N SER A 71 -7.26 2.14 1.59
CA SER A 71 -7.85 3.46 1.30
C SER A 71 -8.08 4.23 2.60
N LEU A 72 -7.50 5.42 2.70
CA LEU A 72 -7.70 6.33 3.82
C LEU A 72 -8.46 7.58 3.38
N PRO A 73 -9.33 8.15 4.23
CA PRO A 73 -9.99 9.42 3.95
C PRO A 73 -8.99 10.57 3.88
N ARG A 74 -9.41 11.69 3.28
CA ARG A 74 -8.50 12.79 2.94
C ARG A 74 -7.94 13.55 4.13
N SER A 75 -8.70 13.74 5.21
CA SER A 75 -8.29 14.57 6.35
C SER A 75 -7.78 13.74 7.52
N SER A 76 -6.82 14.27 8.29
CA SER A 76 -6.30 13.59 9.49
C SER A 76 -7.40 13.33 10.52
N SER A 77 -8.35 14.26 10.67
CA SER A 77 -9.50 14.08 11.56
C SER A 77 -10.42 12.95 11.12
N ALA A 78 -10.59 12.73 9.82
CA ALA A 78 -11.34 11.58 9.32
C ALA A 78 -10.55 10.28 9.51
N GLN A 79 -9.25 10.29 9.21
CA GLN A 79 -8.37 9.12 9.40
C GLN A 79 -8.31 8.67 10.87
N TYR A 80 -8.39 9.60 11.83
CA TYR A 80 -8.45 9.30 13.26
C TYR A 80 -9.67 8.44 13.64
N ASN A 81 -10.78 8.57 12.90
CA ASN A 81 -12.00 7.80 13.15
C ASN A 81 -12.02 6.45 12.43
N GLU A 82 -10.95 6.08 11.73
CA GLU A 82 -10.82 4.81 11.02
C GLU A 82 -10.04 3.77 11.84
N GLY A 83 -10.32 2.49 11.57
CA GLY A 83 -9.58 1.38 12.17
C GLY A 83 -9.86 1.16 13.66
N THR A 84 -8.85 0.66 14.36
CA THR A 84 -8.95 0.29 15.78
C THR A 84 -7.97 1.11 16.60
N TYR A 85 -8.44 1.65 17.73
CA TYR A 85 -7.59 2.38 18.66
C TYR A 85 -6.47 1.48 19.22
N VAL A 86 -5.23 1.99 19.19
CA VAL A 86 -4.06 1.35 19.77
C VAL A 86 -3.53 2.22 20.92
N SER A 87 -3.38 1.60 22.10
CA SER A 87 -2.80 2.30 23.25
C SER A 87 -1.32 2.61 23.03
N LYS A 88 -0.83 3.69 23.64
CA LYS A 88 0.57 4.13 23.46
C LYS A 88 1.61 3.06 23.81
N SER A 89 1.33 2.19 24.78
CA SER A 89 2.22 1.10 25.18
C SER A 89 2.27 -0.06 24.17
N ASN A 90 1.30 -0.13 23.26
CA ASN A 90 1.13 -1.24 22.31
C ASN A 90 1.36 -0.82 20.86
N LEU A 91 1.89 0.40 20.64
CA LEU A 91 2.17 0.90 19.30
C LEU A 91 3.16 0.00 18.56
N GLN A 92 2.84 -0.27 17.30
CA GLN A 92 3.64 -1.04 16.37
C GLN A 92 3.92 -0.24 15.09
N ALA A 93 4.94 -0.64 14.34
CA ALA A 93 5.21 -0.04 13.05
C ALA A 93 4.03 -0.28 12.11
N GLY A 94 3.46 0.81 11.58
CA GLY A 94 2.22 0.78 10.80
C GLY A 94 1.04 1.48 11.46
N ASP A 95 1.09 1.70 12.79
CA ASP A 95 0.06 2.48 13.45
C ASP A 95 0.14 3.96 13.07
N LEU A 96 -1.01 4.58 12.82
CA LEU A 96 -1.12 6.02 12.63
C LEU A 96 -1.20 6.74 13.98
N VAL A 97 -0.31 7.70 14.19
CA VAL A 97 -0.29 8.52 15.41
C VAL A 97 -0.85 9.90 15.10
N PHE A 98 -1.83 10.32 15.90
CA PHE A 98 -2.53 11.59 15.74
C PHE A 98 -2.16 12.56 16.85
N PHE A 99 -2.07 13.84 16.52
CA PHE A 99 -1.62 14.89 17.43
C PHE A 99 -2.68 15.99 17.55
N ASN A 100 -2.96 16.42 18.78
CA ASN A 100 -3.78 17.59 19.04
C ASN A 100 -2.89 18.83 19.17
N THR A 101 -2.86 19.66 18.12
CA THR A 101 -2.02 20.87 18.05
C THR A 101 -2.57 22.06 18.84
N SER A 102 -3.71 21.91 19.54
CA SER A 102 -4.25 22.93 20.45
C SER A 102 -3.62 22.93 21.85
N GLY A 103 -2.64 22.05 22.11
CA GLY A 103 -1.85 22.05 23.35
C GLY A 103 -2.48 21.34 24.54
N ARG A 104 -3.60 20.62 24.35
CA ARG A 104 -4.25 19.80 25.39
C ARG A 104 -3.98 18.30 25.19
N GLY A 105 -2.75 17.99 24.77
CA GLY A 105 -2.31 16.65 24.37
C GLY A 105 -2.69 15.56 25.36
#